data_AF-A0A2A3T0B1-F1
#
_entry.id   AF-A0A2A3T0B1-F1
#
_cell.length_a   1.000
_cell.length_b   1.000
_cell.length_c   1.000
_cell.angle_alpha   90.00
_cell.angle_beta   90.00
_cell.angle_gamma   90.00
#
_symmetry.space_group_name_H-M   'P 1'
#
loop_
_entity.id
_entity.type
_entity.pdbx_description
1 polymer ?
#
loop_
_entity_poly.entity_id
_entity_poly.type
_entity_poly.pdbx_seq_one_letter_code
_entity_poly.pdbx_strand_id
1 'polypeptide(L)'
;MGRVAIRYKIMCDPDADADADAIAAAMESLESDVGVVQMVETKPLAFGIRFVEAHCVIDEGDGTLDAFEDEIRAISGVGEIEVLQIGLI
;
A
#
# COMPACT_ATOMS: atom_id res chain seq x y z
N MET A 1 -10.35 20.60 1.38
CA MET A 1 -10.38 19.13 1.44
C MET A 1 -9.23 18.75 2.36
N GLY A 2 -9.52 18.06 3.45
CA GLY A 2 -8.46 17.54 4.31
C GLY A 2 -7.80 16.34 3.63
N ARG A 3 -6.60 16.00 4.09
CA ARG A 3 -5.85 14.85 3.60
C ARG A 3 -5.40 14.02 4.79
N VAL A 4 -5.35 12.72 4.59
CA VAL A 4 -4.87 11.78 5.60
C VAL A 4 -3.62 11.08 5.08
N ALA A 5 -2.58 11.08 5.91
CA ALA A 5 -1.41 10.26 5.70
C ALA A 5 -1.68 8.87 6.30
N ILE A 6 -1.59 7.83 5.48
CA ILE A 6 -1.78 6.45 5.90
C ILE A 6 -0.52 5.66 5.59
N ARG A 7 -0.14 4.82 6.54
CA ARG A 7 0.95 3.86 6.37
C ARG A 7 0.37 2.46 6.27
N TYR A 8 0.57 1.83 5.13
CA TYR A 8 0.17 0.47 4.85
C TYR A 8 1.35 -0.49 5.00
N LYS A 9 1.05 -1.67 5.52
CA LYS A 9 1.89 -2.86 5.44
C LYS A 9 1.21 -3.84 4.49
N ILE A 10 1.89 -4.13 3.40
CA ILE A 10 1.41 -4.97 2.32
C ILE A 10 2.22 -6.26 2.33
N MET A 11 1.52 -7.37 2.52
CA MET A 11 2.06 -8.72 2.51
C MET A 11 1.93 -9.30 1.10
N CYS A 12 2.97 -10.01 0.67
CA CYS A 12 2.91 -10.77 -0.57
C CYS A 12 2.01 -11.99 -0.36
N ASP A 13 1.20 -12.32 -1.36
CA ASP A 13 0.49 -13.58 -1.42
C ASP A 13 1.51 -14.73 -1.56
N PRO A 14 1.54 -15.71 -0.63
CA PRO A 14 2.49 -16.82 -0.68
C PRO A 14 2.31 -17.72 -1.91
N ASP A 15 1.14 -17.70 -2.55
CA ASP A 15 0.83 -18.50 -3.74
C ASP A 15 1.07 -17.72 -5.05
N ALA A 16 1.44 -16.43 -4.96
CA ALA A 16 1.73 -15.59 -6.13
C ALA A 16 3.22 -15.59 -6.51
N ASP A 17 3.49 -15.44 -7.81
CA ASP A 17 4.86 -15.33 -8.35
C ASP A 17 5.52 -13.96 -8.09
N ALA A 18 4.76 -12.97 -7.61
CA ALA A 18 5.26 -11.62 -7.34
C ALA A 18 5.86 -11.50 -5.93
N ASP A 19 7.08 -10.98 -5.85
CA ASP A 19 7.77 -10.70 -4.60
C ASP A 19 7.53 -9.27 -4.10
N ALA A 20 8.06 -8.98 -2.92
CA ALA A 20 7.87 -7.68 -2.26
C ALA A 20 8.49 -6.54 -3.08
N ASP A 21 9.55 -6.78 -3.85
CA ASP A 21 10.19 -5.75 -4.66
C ASP A 21 9.36 -5.44 -5.92
N ALA A 22 8.71 -6.45 -6.52
CA ALA A 22 7.75 -6.25 -7.61
C ALA A 22 6.50 -5.46 -7.15
N ILE A 23 5.96 -5.78 -5.97
CA ILE A 23 4.83 -5.04 -5.38
C ILE A 23 5.27 -3.60 -5.06
N ALA A 24 6.47 -3.41 -4.53
CA ALA A 24 6.99 -2.07 -4.24
C ALA A 24 7.10 -1.20 -5.50
N ALA A 25 7.63 -1.76 -6.59
CA ALA A 25 7.69 -1.06 -7.87
C ALA A 25 6.30 -0.73 -8.43
N ALA A 26 5.34 -1.65 -8.30
CA ALA A 26 3.96 -1.40 -8.71
C ALA A 26 3.31 -0.27 -7.88
N MET A 27 3.54 -0.27 -6.56
CA MET A 27 3.08 0.78 -5.66
C MET A 27 3.70 2.15 -5.99
N GLU A 28 4.99 2.21 -6.32
CA GLU A 28 5.63 3.47 -6.75
C GLU A 28 5.03 4.02 -8.05
N SER A 29 4.56 3.13 -8.92
CA SER A 29 3.89 3.49 -10.18
C SER A 29 2.37 3.63 -10.08
N LEU A 30 1.79 3.47 -8.88
CA LEU A 30 0.35 3.51 -8.69
C LEU A 30 -0.16 4.94 -8.86
N GLU A 31 -0.86 5.19 -9.96
CA GLU A 31 -1.59 6.43 -10.19
C GLU A 31 -3.03 6.26 -9.71
N SER A 32 -3.45 7.11 -8.77
CA SER A 32 -4.80 7.10 -8.20
C SER A 32 -5.40 8.50 -8.26
N ASP A 33 -6.70 8.58 -8.51
CA ASP A 33 -7.44 9.85 -8.52
C ASP A 33 -7.78 10.34 -7.11
N VAL A 34 -7.70 9.46 -6.10
CA VAL A 34 -8.13 9.73 -4.72
C VAL A 34 -6.96 9.80 -3.72
N GLY A 35 -5.74 9.46 -4.16
CA GLY A 35 -4.57 9.44 -3.31
C GLY A 35 -3.26 9.38 -4.08
N VAL A 36 -2.16 9.44 -3.34
CA VAL A 36 -0.81 9.38 -3.91
C VAL A 36 0.12 8.61 -2.99
N VAL A 37 0.92 7.73 -3.57
CA VAL A 37 2.00 7.03 -2.86
C VAL A 37 3.20 7.98 -2.77
N GLN A 38 3.60 8.33 -1.55
CA GLN A 38 4.72 9.25 -1.29
C GLN A 38 6.04 8.51 -1.14
N MET A 39 6.01 7.33 -0.52
CA MET A 39 7.20 6.53 -0.27
C MET A 39 6.83 5.05 -0.19
N VAL A 40 7.72 4.21 -0.70
CA VAL A 40 7.59 2.75 -0.63
C VAL A 40 8.92 2.18 -0.14
N GLU A 41 8.87 1.27 0.83
CA GLU A 41 10.05 0.61 1.38
C GLU A 41 9.80 -0.88 1.57
N THR A 42 10.72 -1.73 1.09
CA THR A 42 10.69 -3.16 1.38
C THR A 42 11.40 -3.45 2.71
N LYS A 43 10.72 -4.09 3.67
CA LYS A 43 11.27 -4.41 4.99
C LYS A 43 11.22 -5.92 5.27
N PRO A 44 12.25 -6.49 5.95
CA PRO A 44 12.21 -7.88 6.38
C PRO A 44 11.21 -8.05 7.53
N LEU A 45 10.36 -9.08 7.45
CA LEU A 45 9.45 -9.46 8.53
C LEU A 45 10.11 -10.49 9.45
N ALA A 46 10.29 -11.72 8.95
CA ALA A 46 10.93 -12.85 9.62
C ALA A 46 11.12 -14.01 8.63
N PHE A 47 12.01 -14.96 8.94
CA PHE A 47 12.18 -16.20 8.14
C PHE A 47 12.46 -15.97 6.64
N GLY A 48 13.14 -14.88 6.29
CA GLY A 48 13.42 -14.52 4.89
C GLY A 48 12.24 -13.89 4.16
N ILE A 49 11.07 -13.78 4.80
CA ILE A 49 9.88 -13.11 4.27
C ILE A 49 10.07 -11.60 4.40
N ARG A 50 9.68 -10.87 3.36
CA ARG A 50 9.65 -9.41 3.32
C ARG A 50 8.21 -8.92 3.17
N PHE A 51 7.98 -7.68 3.57
CA PHE A 51 6.74 -6.95 3.34
C PHE A 51 7.06 -5.59 2.74
N VAL A 52 6.06 -4.97 2.13
CA VAL A 52 6.15 -3.62 1.60
C VAL A 52 5.49 -2.66 2.57
N GLU A 53 6.18 -1.62 2.98
CA GLU A 53 5.62 -0.50 3.73
C GLU A 53 5.40 0.67 2.76
N ALA A 54 4.15 1.09 2.59
CA ALA A 54 3.80 2.21 1.71
C ALA A 54 3.24 3.37 2.53
N HIS A 55 3.76 4.57 2.30
CA HIS A 55 3.31 5.82 2.91
C HIS A 55 2.49 6.55 1.85
N CYS A 56 1.20 6.68 2.10
CA CYS A 56 0.24 7.22 1.15
C CYS A 56 -0.43 8.45 1.74
N VAL A 57 -0.78 9.40 0.88
CA VAL A 57 -1.62 10.54 1.23
C VAL A 57 -2.91 10.40 0.44
N ILE A 58 -4.04 10.31 1.14
CA ILE A 58 -5.36 10.07 0.56
C ILE A 58 -6.24 11.27 0.87
N ASP A 59 -7.04 11.69 -0.09
CA ASP A 59 -8.02 12.76 0.10
C ASP A 59 -9.15 12.31 1.02
N GLU A 60 -9.57 13.18 1.94
CA GLU A 60 -10.73 12.93 2.78
C GLU A 60 -12.02 12.98 1.95
N GLY A 61 -12.78 11.88 1.97
CA GLY A 61 -14.08 11.78 1.34
C GLY A 61 -14.74 10.45 1.68
N ASP A 62 -16.06 10.38 1.55
CA ASP A 62 -16.77 9.11 1.75
C ASP A 62 -16.35 8.11 0.66
N GLY A 63 -15.72 7.02 1.07
CA GLY A 63 -15.29 5.92 0.19
C GLY A 63 -13.97 6.14 -0.56
N THR A 64 -13.26 7.26 -0.35
CA THR A 64 -11.94 7.48 -0.98
C THR A 64 -10.88 6.52 -0.46
N LEU A 65 -10.92 6.24 0.85
CA LEU A 65 -10.04 5.26 1.50
C LEU A 65 -10.26 3.85 0.92
N ASP A 66 -11.51 3.41 0.89
CA ASP A 66 -11.86 2.08 0.40
C ASP A 66 -11.46 1.91 -1.08
N ALA A 67 -11.72 2.93 -1.91
CA ALA A 67 -11.32 2.92 -3.31
C ALA A 67 -9.80 2.80 -3.49
N PHE A 68 -9.02 3.54 -2.70
CA PHE A 68 -7.56 3.45 -2.74
C PHE A 68 -7.05 2.08 -2.27
N GLU A 69 -7.65 1.51 -1.22
CA GLU A 69 -7.28 0.16 -0.78
C GLU A 69 -7.60 -0.91 -1.83
N ASP A 70 -8.72 -0.77 -2.54
CA ASP A 70 -9.10 -1.69 -3.62
C ASP A 70 -8.13 -1.60 -4.81
N GLU A 71 -7.61 -0.42 -5.13
CA GLU A 71 -6.55 -0.23 -6.11
C GLU A 71 -5.25 -0.94 -5.70
N ILE A 72 -4.87 -0.87 -4.42
CA ILE A 72 -3.71 -1.61 -3.89
C ILE A 72 -3.97 -3.12 -3.98
N ARG A 73 -5.16 -3.60 -3.61
CA ARG A 73 -5.53 -5.04 -3.69
C ARG A 73 -5.53 -5.56 -5.12
N ALA A 74 -5.74 -4.70 -6.11
CA ALA A 74 -5.71 -5.08 -7.52
C ALA A 74 -4.28 -5.32 -8.05
N ILE A 75 -3.23 -4.91 -7.31
CA ILE A 75 -1.84 -5.16 -7.69
C ILE A 75 -1.55 -6.67 -7.58
N SER A 76 -1.01 -7.24 -8.64
CA SER A 76 -0.66 -8.67 -8.70
C SER A 76 0.32 -9.04 -7.60
N GLY A 77 -0.02 -10.07 -6.83
CA GLY A 77 0.80 -10.57 -5.73
C GLY A 77 0.55 -9.90 -4.38
N VAL A 78 -0.31 -8.88 -4.31
CA VAL A 78 -0.79 -8.37 -3.03
C VAL A 78 -1.72 -9.41 -2.40
N GLY A 79 -1.38 -9.85 -1.19
CA GLY A 79 -2.19 -10.79 -0.41
C GLY A 79 -3.00 -10.08 0.67
N GLU A 80 -2.31 -9.61 1.72
CA GLU A 80 -2.94 -8.95 2.87
C GLU A 80 -2.45 -7.51 2.99
N ILE A 81 -3.36 -6.59 3.29
CA ILE A 81 -3.06 -5.18 3.55
C ILE A 81 -3.47 -4.86 4.98
N GLU A 82 -2.55 -4.29 5.74
CA GLU A 82 -2.74 -3.88 7.13
C GLU A 82 -2.45 -2.38 7.27
N VAL A 83 -3.34 -1.64 7.93
CA VAL A 83 -3.13 -0.23 8.26
C VAL A 83 -2.27 -0.13 9.52
N LEU A 84 -1.04 0.37 9.38
CA LEU A 84 -0.13 0.55 10.51
C LEU A 84 -0.39 1.86 11.27
N GLN A 85 -0.74 2.92 10.56
CA GLN A 85 -0.93 4.25 11.13
C GLN A 85 -1.78 5.12 10.22
N ILE A 86 -2.63 5.96 10.85
CA ILE A 86 -3.35 7.05 10.20
C ILE A 86 -2.93 8.35 10.89
N GLY A 87 -2.57 9.36 10.12
CA GLY A 87 -2.25 10.71 10.57
C GLY A 87 -3.04 11.74 9.77
N LEU A 88 -3.59 12.74 10.45
CA LEU A 88 -4.22 13.89 9.80
C LEU A 88 -3.11 14.89 9.42
N ILE A 89 -3.15 15.45 8.21
CA ILE A 89 -2.15 16.39 7.70
C ILE A 89 -2.74 17.65 7.07
#